data_AF-U2HHQ0-F1
#
_entry.id   AF-U2HHQ0-F1
#
_cell.length_a   1.000
_cell.length_b   1.000
_cell.length_c   1.000
_cell.angle_alpha   90.00
_cell.angle_beta   90.00
_cell.angle_gamma   90.00
#
_symmetry.space_group_name_H-M   'P 1'
#
loop_
_entity.id
_entity.type
_entity.pdbx_description
1 polymer ?
#
loop_
_entity_poly.entity_id
_entity_poly.type
_entity_poly.pdbx_seq_one_letter_code
_entity_poly.pdbx_strand_id
1 'polypeptide(L)'
;MFRFDDNLKVYLHRDPVDFRYGMNSLSILVEQSMRLNPMDSSLYIFGNRHRDRIKILGWDGSGFWLMTKRLEASRFIWPDNKAEVVTMTTNVLHALLDGDDITTIRRHPKREYLRVS
;
A
#
# COMPACT_ATOMS: atom_id res chain seq x y z
N MET A 1 15.23 -3.65 10.18
CA MET A 1 14.28 -3.01 9.22
C MET A 1 12.88 -3.37 9.66
N PHE A 2 11.96 -2.40 9.77
CA PHE A 2 10.59 -2.67 10.22
C PHE A 2 9.84 -3.47 9.14
N ARG A 3 8.92 -4.34 9.56
CA ARG A 3 8.05 -5.07 8.63
C ARG A 3 6.62 -5.03 9.13
N PHE A 4 5.69 -4.85 8.19
CA PHE A 4 4.26 -5.04 8.43
C PHE A 4 3.93 -6.54 8.53
N ASP A 5 2.92 -6.87 9.34
CA ASP A 5 2.41 -8.22 9.50
C ASP A 5 1.83 -8.76 8.18
N ASP A 6 2.13 -10.00 7.83
CA ASP A 6 1.75 -10.62 6.56
C ASP A 6 0.24 -10.83 6.38
N ASN A 7 -0.54 -10.76 7.46
CA ASN A 7 -1.99 -10.89 7.44
C ASN A 7 -2.71 -9.57 7.14
N LEU A 8 -1.99 -8.44 7.11
CA LEU A 8 -2.58 -7.15 6.78
C LEU A 8 -2.96 -7.10 5.30
N LYS A 9 -4.20 -6.67 5.04
CA LYS A 9 -4.62 -6.32 3.69
C LYS A 9 -3.99 -5.00 3.31
N VAL A 10 -3.48 -4.88 2.08
CA VAL A 10 -2.90 -3.63 1.57
C VAL A 10 -3.72 -3.15 0.39
N TYR A 11 -4.20 -1.92 0.47
CA TYR A 11 -4.95 -1.26 -0.58
C TYR A 11 -4.20 -0.03 -1.05
N LEU A 12 -3.95 0.05 -2.35
CA LEU A 12 -3.34 1.19 -3.00
C LEU A 12 -4.42 2.02 -3.68
N HIS A 13 -4.55 3.27 -3.29
CA HIS A 13 -5.31 4.26 -4.04
C HIS A 13 -4.54 4.63 -5.31
N ARG A 14 -5.15 4.38 -6.47
CA ARG A 14 -4.47 4.56 -7.76
C ARG A 14 -4.16 6.03 -8.02
N ASP A 15 -5.16 6.90 -7.89
CA ASP A 15 -5.03 8.30 -8.28
C ASP A 15 -4.13 9.07 -7.32
N PRO A 16 -3.38 10.07 -7.83
CA PRO A 16 -2.51 10.88 -6.99
C PRO A 16 -3.34 11.70 -6.00
N VAL A 17 -2.88 11.74 -4.76
CA VAL A 17 -3.53 12.50 -3.68
C VAL A 17 -2.78 13.80 -3.41
N ASP A 18 -3.48 14.82 -2.90
CA ASP A 18 -2.84 16.00 -2.33
C ASP A 18 -2.11 15.63 -1.03
N PHE A 19 -0.78 15.77 -1.04
CA PHE A 19 0.05 15.36 0.10
C PHE A 19 0.00 16.32 1.30
N ARG A 20 -0.81 17.39 1.21
CA ARG A 20 -1.24 18.18 2.37
C ARG A 20 -2.26 17.45 3.24
N TYR A 21 -2.93 16.41 2.72
CA TYR A 21 -3.91 15.64 3.47
C TYR A 21 -3.27 14.89 4.64
N GLY A 22 -3.78 15.16 5.85
CA GLY A 22 -3.43 14.45 7.08
C GLY A 22 -4.30 13.20 7.29
N MET A 23 -4.24 12.61 8.49
CA MET A 23 -4.95 11.37 8.82
C MET A 23 -6.45 11.46 8.56
N ASN A 24 -7.11 12.52 9.03
CA ASN A 24 -8.58 12.69 8.87
C ASN A 24 -9.00 12.82 7.40
N SER A 25 -8.27 13.58 6.60
CA SER A 25 -8.59 13.73 5.18
C SER A 25 -8.35 12.42 4.41
N LEU A 26 -7.31 11.67 4.77
CA LEU A 26 -7.03 10.38 4.17
C LEU A 26 -8.03 9.31 4.60
N SER A 27 -8.48 9.29 5.86
CA SER A 27 -9.51 8.34 6.31
C SER A 27 -10.85 8.59 5.62
N ILE A 28 -11.23 9.86 5.42
CA ILE A 28 -12.39 10.24 4.61
C ILE A 28 -12.23 9.74 3.17
N LEU A 29 -11.02 9.86 2.59
CA LEU A 29 -10.76 9.36 1.24
C LEU A 29 -10.90 7.83 1.15
N VAL A 30 -10.43 7.08 2.16
CA VAL A 30 -10.65 5.63 2.24
C VAL A 30 -12.14 5.29 2.27
N GLU A 31 -12.92 5.98 3.10
CA GLU A 31 -14.35 5.72 3.23
C GLU A 31 -15.13 6.10 1.96
N GLN A 32 -14.90 7.30 1.44
CA GLN A 32 -15.73 7.88 0.39
C GLN A 32 -15.29 7.50 -1.01
N SER A 33 -13.98 7.50 -1.28
CA SER A 33 -13.43 7.16 -2.60
C SER A 33 -13.25 5.66 -2.73
N MET A 34 -12.54 5.04 -1.77
CA MET A 34 -12.21 3.61 -1.86
C MET A 34 -13.36 2.69 -1.43
N ARG A 35 -14.40 3.23 -0.77
CA ARG A 35 -15.54 2.47 -0.23
C ARG A 35 -15.11 1.37 0.75
N LEU A 36 -14.10 1.66 1.57
CA LEU A 36 -13.53 0.76 2.58
C LEU A 36 -13.65 1.38 3.97
N ASN A 37 -13.60 0.56 5.02
CA ASN A 37 -13.58 1.05 6.40
C ASN A 37 -12.15 1.43 6.80
N PRO A 38 -11.83 2.72 7.08
CA PRO A 38 -10.49 3.13 7.46
C PRO A 38 -10.00 2.50 8.77
N MET A 39 -10.89 1.98 9.62
CA MET A 39 -10.57 1.36 10.91
C MET A 39 -10.37 -0.17 10.81
N ASP A 40 -10.44 -0.76 9.62
CA ASP A 40 -10.11 -2.17 9.43
C ASP A 40 -8.61 -2.43 9.63
N SER A 41 -8.26 -3.67 9.99
CA SER A 41 -6.88 -4.15 10.05
C SER A 41 -6.27 -4.22 8.64
N SER A 42 -5.87 -3.07 8.13
CA SER A 42 -5.48 -2.86 6.73
C SER A 42 -4.57 -1.65 6.60
N LEU A 43 -3.79 -1.62 5.52
CA LEU A 43 -2.90 -0.53 5.15
C LEU A 43 -3.42 0.16 3.89
N TYR A 44 -3.53 1.49 3.95
CA TYR A 44 -4.00 2.30 2.83
C TYR A 44 -2.85 3.15 2.29
N ILE A 45 -2.48 2.91 1.04
CA ILE A 45 -1.31 3.50 0.38
C ILE A 45 -1.77 4.60 -0.58
N PHE A 46 -1.14 5.76 -0.46
CA PHE A 46 -1.39 6.93 -1.31
C PHE A 46 -0.07 7.40 -1.90
N GLY A 47 -0.10 7.81 -3.17
CA GLY A 47 1.05 8.39 -3.87
C GLY A 47 0.77 9.82 -4.30
N ASN A 48 1.80 10.65 -4.37
CA ASN A 48 1.66 12.01 -4.88
C ASN A 48 1.72 12.02 -6.41
N ARG A 49 1.43 13.16 -7.04
CA ARG A 49 1.48 13.30 -8.51
C ARG A 49 2.85 12.96 -9.11
N HIS A 50 3.95 13.29 -8.43
CA HIS A 50 5.30 13.00 -8.93
C HIS A 50 5.73 11.55 -8.71
N ARG A 51 5.00 10.79 -7.87
CA ARG A 51 5.32 9.43 -7.45
C ARG A 51 6.70 9.30 -6.79
N ASP A 52 7.22 10.37 -6.19
CA ASP A 52 8.45 10.37 -5.38
C ASP A 52 8.14 10.22 -3.88
N ARG A 53 6.86 10.29 -3.49
CA ARG A 53 6.42 10.16 -2.10
C ARG A 53 5.20 9.27 -1.97
N ILE A 54 5.16 8.55 -0.86
CA ILE A 54 4.01 7.76 -0.44
C ILE A 54 3.59 8.12 0.98
N LYS A 55 2.30 7.93 1.26
CA LYS A 55 1.75 7.89 2.62
C LYS A 55 1.09 6.53 2.84
N ILE A 56 1.25 5.99 4.04
CA ILE A 56 0.59 4.77 4.52
C ILE A 56 -0.22 5.14 5.75
N LEU A 57 -1.55 5.05 5.62
CA LEU A 57 -2.48 5.19 6.74
C LEU A 57 -2.80 3.80 7.31
N GLY A 58 -2.78 3.68 8.62
CA GLY A 58 -3.25 2.48 9.33
C GLY A 58 -3.95 2.85 10.64
N TRP A 59 -4.76 1.91 11.13
CA TRP A 59 -5.46 1.99 12.40
C TRP A 59 -5.03 0.81 13.29
N ASP A 60 -4.68 1.08 14.54
CA ASP A 60 -4.18 0.05 15.48
C ASP A 60 -5.18 -0.36 16.56
N GLY A 61 -6.42 0.12 16.49
CA GLY A 61 -7.45 -0.07 17.52
C GLY A 61 -7.56 1.10 18.50
N SER A 62 -6.51 1.88 18.68
CA SER A 62 -6.47 3.05 19.58
C SER A 62 -6.41 4.38 18.84
N GLY A 63 -5.78 4.38 17.66
CA GLY A 63 -5.57 5.60 16.89
C GLY A 63 -5.17 5.31 15.44
N PHE A 64 -5.28 6.35 14.63
CA PHE A 64 -4.66 6.37 13.32
C PHE A 64 -3.17 6.70 13.47
N TRP A 65 -2.36 6.05 12.65
CA TRP A 65 -0.97 6.43 12.41
C TRP A 65 -0.75 6.66 10.92
N LEU A 66 0.23 7.50 10.62
CA LEU A 66 0.57 7.87 9.25
C LEU A 66 2.08 7.78 9.04
N MET A 67 2.50 6.86 8.19
CA MET A 67 3.90 6.74 7.77
C MET A 67 4.08 7.43 6.41
N THR A 68 5.20 8.13 6.23
CA THR A 68 5.55 8.78 4.96
C THR A 68 6.94 8.34 4.53
N LYS A 69 7.11 7.98 3.25
CA LYS A 69 8.42 7.74 2.64
C LYS A 69 8.60 8.63 1.42
N ARG A 70 9.81 9.18 1.26
CA ARG A 70 10.23 9.98 0.10
C ARG A 70 11.47 9.33 -0.52
N LEU A 71 11.54 9.33 -1.84
CA LEU A 71 12.74 8.99 -2.61
C LEU A 71 13.48 10.28 -2.99
N GLU A 72 14.81 10.23 -2.98
CA GLU A 72 15.65 11.39 -3.32
C GLU A 72 15.81 11.58 -4.83
N ALA A 73 16.05 10.49 -5.58
CA ALA A 73 16.41 10.55 -7.01
C ALA A 73 15.56 9.64 -7.92
N SER A 74 14.50 9.03 -7.39
CA SER A 74 13.70 8.02 -8.10
C SER A 74 12.20 8.23 -7.90
N ARG A 75 11.41 7.47 -8.66
CA ARG A 75 9.96 7.41 -8.51
C ARG A 75 9.55 5.97 -8.21
N PHE A 76 8.54 5.84 -7.39
CA PHE A 76 7.86 4.58 -7.20
C PHE A 76 7.07 4.22 -8.46
N ILE A 77 7.05 2.93 -8.80
CA ILE A 77 6.34 2.42 -9.96
C ILE A 77 4.93 2.00 -9.54
N TRP A 78 3.94 2.66 -10.14
CA TRP A 78 2.53 2.42 -9.86
C TRP A 78 1.95 1.40 -10.85
N PRO A 79 1.08 0.49 -10.40
CA PRO A 79 0.42 -0.46 -11.29
C PRO A 79 -0.54 0.26 -12.26
N ASP A 80 -0.49 -0.08 -13.55
CA ASP A 80 -1.34 0.49 -14.61
C ASP A 80 -2.75 -0.12 -14.66
N ASN A 81 -3.23 -0.61 -13.53
CA ASN A 81 -4.55 -1.19 -13.39
C ASN A 81 -5.63 -0.11 -13.60
N LYS A 82 -6.68 -0.40 -14.38
CA LYS A 82 -7.85 0.50 -14.54
C LYS A 82 -8.72 0.63 -13.29
N ALA A 83 -8.58 -0.27 -12.31
CA ALA A 83 -9.28 -0.20 -11.03
C ALA A 83 -8.76 0.96 -10.19
N GLU A 84 -9.69 1.67 -9.56
CA GLU A 84 -9.41 2.82 -8.68
C GLU A 84 -8.62 2.40 -7.44
N VAL A 85 -8.82 1.17 -6.97
CA VAL A 85 -8.15 0.58 -5.82
C VAL A 85 -7.47 -0.73 -6.23
N VAL A 86 -6.19 -0.86 -5.89
CA VAL A 86 -5.39 -2.06 -6.14
C VAL A 86 -5.08 -2.77 -4.83
N THR A 87 -5.49 -4.04 -4.72
CA THR A 87 -5.14 -4.88 -3.57
C THR A 87 -3.76 -5.52 -3.79
N MET A 88 -2.92 -5.51 -2.76
CA MET A 88 -1.61 -6.18 -2.78
C MET A 88 -1.29 -6.84 -1.44
N THR A 89 -0.21 -7.63 -1.43
CA THR A 89 0.32 -8.23 -0.18
C THR A 89 1.33 -7.30 0.48
N THR A 90 1.57 -7.47 1.77
CA THR A 90 2.64 -6.78 2.52
C THR A 90 4.01 -6.93 1.89
N ASN A 91 4.34 -8.09 1.31
CA ASN A 91 5.61 -8.29 0.62
C ASN A 91 5.73 -7.47 -0.66
N VAL A 92 4.64 -7.31 -1.41
CA VAL A 92 4.62 -6.40 -2.58
C VAL A 92 4.75 -4.95 -2.12
N LEU A 93 4.12 -4.58 -1.01
CA LEU A 93 4.33 -3.27 -0.38
C LEU A 93 5.79 -3.06 0.02
N HIS A 94 6.45 -4.04 0.64
CA HIS A 94 7.86 -3.92 1.02
C HIS A 94 8.77 -3.75 -0.20
N ALA A 95 8.54 -4.51 -1.28
CA ALA A 95 9.26 -4.31 -2.54
C ALA A 95 9.03 -2.89 -3.11
N LEU A 96 7.78 -2.40 -3.09
CA LEU A 96 7.47 -1.00 -3.46
C LEU A 96 8.26 -0.01 -2.59
N LEU A 97 8.30 -0.25 -1.28
CA LEU A 97 9.06 0.59 -0.35
C LEU A 97 10.53 0.58 -0.70
N ASP A 98 11.12 -0.56 -1.04
CA ASP A 98 12.52 -0.68 -1.40
C ASP A 98 12.86 -0.06 -2.77
N GLY A 99 11.83 0.33 -3.54
CA GLY A 99 11.94 1.01 -4.82
C GLY A 99 11.85 0.08 -6.03
N ASP A 100 11.48 -1.19 -5.81
CA ASP A 100 11.34 -2.18 -6.86
C ASP A 100 10.11 -1.93 -7.76
N ASP A 101 10.19 -2.42 -8.99
CA ASP A 101 9.06 -2.45 -9.91
C ASP A 101 8.05 -3.55 -9.52
N ILE A 102 7.02 -3.16 -8.77
CA ILE A 102 5.97 -4.07 -8.34
C ILE A 102 5.08 -4.63 -9.47
N THR A 103 5.15 -4.07 -10.68
CA THR A 103 4.39 -4.58 -11.84
C THR A 103 5.00 -5.84 -12.43
N THR A 104 6.28 -6.08 -12.14
CA THR A 104 7.04 -7.23 -12.65
C THR A 104 7.08 -8.40 -11.66
N ILE A 105 6.63 -8.20 -10.42
CA ILE A 105 6.69 -9.22 -9.37
C ILE A 105 5.74 -10.37 -9.72
N ARG A 106 6.33 -11.49 -10.16
CA ARG A 106 5.63 -12.77 -10.32
C ARG A 106 5.94 -13.68 -9.15
N ARG A 107 4.92 -14.04 -8.36
CA ARG A 107 5.06 -15.15 -7.41
C ARG A 107 4.85 -16.48 -8.10
N HIS A 108 5.70 -17.44 -7.77
CA HIS A 108 5.37 -18.84 -8.00
C HIS A 108 4.16 -19.23 -7.14
N PRO A 109 3.26 -20.08 -7.65
CA PRO A 109 2.16 -20.61 -6.84
C PRO A 109 2.73 -21.36 -5.63
N LYS A 110 2.08 -21.22 -4.48
CA LYS A 110 2.42 -22.02 -3.29
C LYS A 110 2.28 -23.49 -3.68
N ARG A 111 3.35 -24.26 -3.50
CA ARG A 111 3.35 -25.70 -3.76
C ARG A 111 3.16 -26.44 -2.44
N GLU A 112 2.16 -27.30 -2.37
CA GLU A 112 2.05 -28.29 -1.30
C GLU A 112 2.69 -29.58 -1.80
N TYR A 113 3.79 -29.98 -1.17
CA TYR A 113 4.43 -31.24 -1.50
C TYR A 113 3.59 -32.37 -0.91
N LEU A 114 3.00 -33.19 -1.77
CA LEU A 114 2.21 -34.36 -1.35
C LEU A 114 3.07 -35.46 -0.72
N ARG A 115 4.37 -35.50 -1.04
CA ARG A 115 5.38 -36.34 -0.38
C ARG A 115 6.71 -35.61 -0.36
N VAL A 116 7.44 -35.77 0.74
CA VAL A 116 8.88 -35.50 0.81
C VAL A 116 9.55 -36.82 0.43
N SER A 117 10.24 -36.85 -0.71
CA SER A 117 11.08 -37.98 -1.11
C SER A 117 12.32 -38.07 -0.24
#